data_AF-A0A397XZX2-F1
#
_entry.id   AF-A0A397XZX2-F1
#
_cell.length_a   1.000
_cell.length_b   1.000
_cell.length_c   1.000
_cell.angle_alpha   90.00
_cell.angle_beta   90.00
_cell.angle_gamma   90.00
#
_symmetry.space_group_name_H-M   'P 1'
#
loop_
_entity.id
_entity.type
_entity.pdbx_description
1 polymer ?
#
loop_
_entity_poly.entity_id
_entity_poly.type
_entity_poly.pdbx_seq_one_letter_code
_entity_poly.pdbx_strand_id
1 'polypeptide(L)'
;MEKMADNAVTADVLVIITERNEILTLDTCTSLLPILTGLIEIDMDQHLSVSLDLLLKLVRMYGSPIYSTLSAPASVGVDIQAKQMLRYSRCFVELEKAKACLPSLSRGGLVAKTVLELNLAFQEVS
;
A
#
# COMPACT_ATOMS: atom_id res chain seq x y z
N MET A 1 -1.94 -18.97 15.81
CA MET A 1 -0.47 -19.05 15.93
C MET A 1 0.07 -17.82 15.22
N GLU A 2 0.29 -16.77 16.00
CA GLU A 2 0.81 -15.50 15.51
C GLU A 2 2.29 -15.71 15.21
N LYS A 3 2.61 -15.82 13.92
CA LYS A 3 3.97 -15.98 13.46
C LYS A 3 4.63 -14.62 13.67
N MET A 4 5.29 -14.44 14.81
CA MET A 4 6.17 -13.30 15.08
C MET A 4 7.30 -13.33 14.05
N ALA A 5 7.01 -12.86 12.83
CA ALA A 5 8.05 -12.27 12.02
C ALA A 5 8.61 -11.14 12.87
N ASP A 6 9.92 -11.12 13.07
CA ASP A 6 10.55 -10.05 13.82
C ASP A 6 10.23 -8.73 13.10
N ASN A 7 9.40 -7.89 13.73
CA ASN A 7 8.92 -6.65 13.13
C ASN A 7 10.10 -5.72 12.82
N ALA A 8 11.22 -5.84 13.55
CA ALA A 8 12.44 -5.08 13.27
C ALA A 8 13.10 -5.56 11.98
N VAL A 9 13.27 -6.88 11.81
CA VAL A 9 13.78 -7.45 10.55
C VAL A 9 12.86 -7.08 9.38
N THR A 10 11.55 -7.10 9.60
CA THR A 10 10.58 -6.69 8.59
C THR A 10 10.77 -5.22 8.21
N ALA A 11 10.89 -4.32 9.19
CA ALA A 11 11.12 -2.91 8.93
C ALA A 11 12.44 -2.66 8.17
N ASP A 12 13.53 -3.35 8.53
CA ASP A 12 14.81 -3.26 7.82
C ASP A 12 14.69 -3.69 6.35
N VAL A 13 13.96 -4.78 6.09
CA VAL A 13 13.67 -5.23 4.73
C VAL A 13 12.82 -4.20 3.98
N LEU A 14 11.82 -3.59 4.63
CA LEU A 14 10.99 -2.55 4.00
C LEU A 14 11.80 -1.30 3.65
N VAL A 15 12.81 -0.92 4.44
CA VAL A 15 13.74 0.16 4.07
C VAL A 15 14.44 -0.16 2.75
N ILE A 16 15.00 -1.37 2.62
CA ILE A 16 15.68 -1.80 1.39
C ILE A 16 14.70 -1.83 0.20
N ILE A 17 13.48 -2.33 0.41
CA ILE A 17 12.44 -2.37 -0.62
C ILE A 17 12.05 -0.97 -1.07
N THR A 18 11.97 -0.03 -0.12
CA THR A 18 11.64 1.37 -0.42
C THR A 18 12.66 1.99 -1.36
N GLU A 19 13.93 1.62 -1.27
CA GLU A 19 15.00 2.13 -2.16
C GLU A 19 15.04 1.48 -3.55
N ARG A 20 14.19 0.48 -3.82
CA ARG A 20 14.23 -0.35 -5.03
C ARG A 20 12.89 -0.31 -5.77
N ASN A 21 12.68 0.72 -6.60
CA ASN A 21 11.43 0.85 -7.36
C ASN A 21 11.23 -0.28 -8.37
N GLU A 22 12.31 -0.90 -8.86
CA GLU A 22 12.28 -1.97 -9.86
C GLU A 22 11.62 -3.25 -9.36
N ILE A 23 11.60 -3.50 -8.05
CA ILE A 23 10.95 -4.67 -7.45
C ILE A 23 9.50 -4.39 -7.05
N LEU A 24 9.07 -3.13 -7.09
CA LEU A 24 7.70 -2.72 -6.78
C LEU A 24 6.85 -2.89 -8.04
N THR A 25 6.31 -4.10 -8.21
CA THR A 25 5.33 -4.50 -9.23
C THR A 25 3.92 -4.53 -8.61
N LEU A 26 2.86 -4.69 -9.43
CA LEU A 26 1.49 -4.85 -8.92
C LEU A 26 1.36 -6.08 -7.99
N ASP A 27 2.04 -7.17 -8.34
CA ASP A 27 2.01 -8.41 -7.57
C ASP A 27 2.73 -8.23 -6.21
N THR A 28 3.87 -7.53 -6.19
CA THR A 28 4.56 -7.23 -4.92
C THR A 28 3.79 -6.21 -4.08
N CYS A 29 3.19 -5.19 -4.69
CA CYS A 29 2.27 -4.25 -4.02
C CYS A 29 1.15 -5.01 -3.28
N THR A 30 0.48 -5.94 -3.97
CA THR A 30 -0.59 -6.77 -3.38
C THR A 30 -0.10 -7.58 -2.17
N SER A 31 1.14 -8.08 -2.20
CA SER A 31 1.72 -8.84 -1.09
C SER A 31 2.26 -7.98 0.05
N LEU A 32 2.71 -6.75 -0.24
CA LEU A 32 3.29 -5.82 0.73
C LEU A 32 2.22 -5.08 1.51
N LEU A 33 1.11 -4.70 0.88
CA LEU A 33 0.04 -3.94 1.52
C LEU A 33 -0.46 -4.56 2.84
N PRO A 34 -0.75 -5.87 2.94
CA PRO A 34 -1.13 -6.50 4.22
C PRO A 34 -0.04 -6.38 5.31
N ILE A 35 1.24 -6.46 4.92
CA ILE A 35 2.38 -6.33 5.85
C ILE A 35 2.44 -4.90 6.38
N LEU A 36 2.31 -3.91 5.48
CA LEU A 36 2.27 -2.50 5.84
C LEU A 36 1.10 -2.20 6.77
N THR A 37 -0.10 -2.67 6.44
CA THR A 37 -1.29 -2.52 7.29
C THR A 37 -1.04 -3.08 8.69
N GLY A 38 -0.50 -4.30 8.80
CA GLY A 38 -0.19 -4.90 10.09
C GLY A 38 0.84 -4.09 10.89
N LEU A 39 1.90 -3.57 10.26
CA LEU A 39 2.90 -2.73 10.93
C LEU A 39 2.34 -1.36 11.36
N ILE A 40 1.46 -0.77 10.54
CA ILE A 40 0.78 0.49 10.86
C ILE A 40 -0.15 0.29 12.06
N GLU A 41 -0.90 -0.81 12.12
CA GLU A 41 -1.79 -1.15 13.23
C GLU A 41 -1.04 -1.43 14.55
N ILE A 42 0.18 -1.98 14.47
CA ILE A 42 1.05 -2.21 15.63
C ILE A 42 1.55 -0.88 16.23
N ASP A 43 1.56 0.20 15.46
CA ASP A 43 1.81 1.59 15.89
C ASP A 43 3.14 1.80 16.66
N MET A 44 4.19 1.06 16.27
CA MET A 44 5.56 1.31 16.76
C MET A 44 6.24 2.40 15.93
N ASP A 45 6.57 3.54 16.56
CA ASP A 45 7.12 4.74 15.90
C ASP A 45 8.23 4.45 14.87
N GLN A 46 9.19 3.62 15.27
CA GLN A 46 10.38 3.34 14.45
C GLN A 46 10.05 2.57 13.16
N HIS A 47 8.98 1.78 13.12
CA HIS A 47 8.54 1.03 11.94
C HIS A 47 7.44 1.77 11.17
N LEU A 48 6.70 2.64 11.86
CA LEU A 48 5.57 3.36 11.30
C LEU A 48 6.01 4.32 10.18
N SER A 49 7.10 5.08 10.37
CA SER A 49 7.60 6.00 9.34
C SER A 49 7.92 5.27 8.04
N VAL A 50 8.74 4.21 8.10
CA VAL A 50 9.11 3.40 6.94
C VAL A 50 7.89 2.78 6.26
N SER A 51 6.93 2.30 7.05
CA SER A 51 5.71 1.69 6.53
C SER A 51 4.85 2.71 5.77
N LEU A 52 4.70 3.92 6.33
CA LEU A 52 3.96 5.00 5.70
C LEU A 52 4.68 5.54 4.45
N ASP A 53 6.00 5.66 4.49
CA ASP A 53 6.79 6.13 3.35
C ASP A 53 6.70 5.16 2.17
N LEU A 54 6.77 3.85 2.44
CA LEU A 54 6.56 2.83 1.42
C LEU A 54 5.11 2.80 0.92
N LEU A 55 4.11 2.93 1.80
CA LEU A 55 2.71 3.02 1.40
C LEU A 55 2.46 4.22 0.49
N LEU A 56 2.99 5.40 0.84
CA LEU A 56 2.91 6.61 0.02
C LEU A 56 3.53 6.38 -1.37
N LYS A 57 4.69 5.73 -1.43
CA LYS A 57 5.34 5.36 -2.68
C LYS A 57 4.47 4.42 -3.53
N LEU A 58 3.88 3.38 -2.92
CA LEU A 58 2.98 2.47 -3.60
C LEU A 58 1.74 3.18 -4.15
N VAL A 59 1.12 4.08 -3.38
CA VAL A 59 -0.04 4.88 -3.83
C VAL A 59 0.35 5.75 -5.03
N ARG A 60 1.49 6.44 -4.98
CA ARG A 60 1.97 7.28 -6.09
C ARG A 60 2.26 6.47 -7.36
N MET A 61 2.77 5.25 -7.22
CA MET A 61 3.09 4.39 -8.36
C MET A 61 1.87 3.67 -8.94
N TYR A 62 1.01 3.12 -8.09
CA TYR A 62 -0.03 2.18 -8.48
C TYR A 62 -1.45 2.68 -8.27
N GLY A 63 -1.66 3.76 -7.51
CA GLY A 63 -2.99 4.32 -7.27
C GLY A 63 -3.72 4.60 -8.58
N SER A 64 -3.20 5.52 -9.40
CA SER A 64 -3.86 5.85 -10.68
C SER A 64 -4.10 4.63 -11.58
N PRO A 65 -3.10 3.73 -11.84
CA PRO A 65 -3.35 2.49 -12.58
C PRO A 65 -4.44 1.60 -11.98
N ILE A 66 -4.53 1.48 -10.65
CA ILE A 66 -5.54 0.65 -9.97
C ILE A 66 -6.94 1.25 -10.15
N TYR A 67 -7.15 2.50 -9.74
CA TYR A 67 -8.47 3.13 -9.76
C TYR A 67 -9.00 3.32 -11.18
N SER A 68 -8.15 3.72 -12.13
CA SER A 68 -8.55 3.89 -13.53
C SER A 68 -8.91 2.57 -14.20
N THR A 69 -8.16 1.48 -13.93
CA THR A 69 -8.46 0.16 -14.49
C THR A 69 -9.79 -0.38 -13.97
N LEU A 70 -10.09 -0.18 -12.67
CA LEU A 70 -11.35 -0.64 -12.07
C LEU A 70 -12.55 0.23 -12.45
N SER A 71 -12.34 1.50 -12.77
CA SER A 71 -13.38 2.41 -13.27
C SER A 71 -13.66 2.22 -14.76
N ALA A 72 -12.76 1.60 -15.51
CA ALA A 72 -12.93 1.35 -16.92
C ALA A 72 -14.09 0.35 -17.16
N PRO A 73 -14.94 0.59 -18.18
CA PRO A 73 -16.00 -0.34 -18.51
C PRO A 73 -15.42 -1.72 -18.87
N ALA A 74 -16.08 -2.78 -18.40
CA ALA A 74 -15.65 -4.14 -18.66
C ALA A 74 -15.66 -4.41 -20.18
N SER A 75 -14.46 -4.52 -20.76
CA SER A 75 -14.28 -4.92 -22.15
C SER A 75 -14.60 -6.42 -22.26
N VAL A 76 -15.69 -6.74 -22.96
CA VAL A 76 -16.13 -8.11 -23.18
C VAL A 76 -15.18 -8.78 -24.19
N GLY A 77 -14.42 -9.81 -23.78
CA GLY A 77 -13.98 -10.82 -24.75
C GLY A 77 -12.61 -11.49 -24.64
N VAL A 78 -11.77 -11.29 -23.62
CA VAL A 78 -10.47 -12.00 -23.56
C VAL A 78 -10.09 -12.43 -22.14
N ASP A 79 -9.83 -13.72 -21.91
CA ASP A 79 -9.42 -14.32 -20.61
C ASP A 79 -8.22 -13.59 -19.96
N ILE A 80 -7.34 -13.01 -20.77
CA ILE A 80 -6.18 -12.22 -20.32
C ILE A 80 -6.62 -10.93 -19.59
N GLN A 81 -7.63 -10.22 -20.10
CA GLN A 81 -8.16 -9.01 -19.44
C GLN A 81 -8.86 -9.35 -18.13
N ALA A 82 -9.57 -10.49 -18.05
CA ALA A 82 -10.21 -10.94 -16.83
C ALA A 82 -9.19 -11.23 -15.72
N LYS A 83 -8.09 -11.92 -16.05
CA LYS A 83 -6.98 -12.18 -15.10
C LYS A 83 -6.32 -10.90 -14.61
N GLN A 84 -6.13 -9.92 -15.49
CA GLN A 84 -5.53 -8.64 -15.12
C GLN A 84 -6.47 -7.83 -14.21
N MET A 85 -7.76 -7.77 -14.53
CA MET A 85 -8.78 -7.13 -13.68
C MET A 85 -8.82 -7.74 -12.28
N LEU A 86 -8.72 -9.06 -12.15
CA LEU A 86 -8.65 -9.74 -10.85
C LEU A 86 -7.40 -9.35 -10.04
N ARG A 87 -6.26 -9.14 -10.70
CA ARG A 87 -5.03 -8.68 -10.02
C ARG A 87 -5.19 -7.26 -9.49
N TYR A 88 -5.71 -6.35 -10.31
CA TYR A 88 -5.99 -4.97 -9.88
C TYR A 88 -7.04 -4.91 -8.77
N SER A 89 -8.12 -5.69 -8.85
CA SER A 89 -9.15 -5.72 -7.81
C SER A 89 -8.62 -6.25 -6.48
N ARG A 90 -7.75 -7.26 -6.50
CA ARG A 90 -7.11 -7.77 -5.29
C ARG A 90 -6.20 -6.72 -4.65
N CYS A 91 -5.38 -6.05 -5.45
CA CYS A 91 -4.51 -4.98 -4.95
C CYS A 91 -5.33 -3.83 -4.37
N PHE A 92 -6.42 -3.44 -5.04
CA PHE A 92 -7.35 -2.40 -4.57
C PHE A 92 -7.93 -2.72 -3.20
N VAL A 93 -8.37 -3.95 -2.97
CA VAL A 93 -8.92 -4.35 -1.66
C VAL A 93 -7.89 -4.19 -0.54
N GLU A 94 -6.64 -4.60 -0.77
CA GLU A 94 -5.58 -4.42 0.23
C GLU A 94 -5.20 -2.95 0.41
N LEU A 95 -5.28 -2.16 -0.66
CA LEU A 95 -4.99 -0.73 -0.64
C LEU A 95 -6.05 0.05 0.16
N GLU A 96 -7.33 -0.25 -0.03
CA GLU A 96 -8.43 0.36 0.73
C GLU A 96 -8.38 -0.02 2.21
N LYS A 97 -7.94 -1.23 2.56
CA LYS A 97 -7.69 -1.59 3.97
C LYS A 97 -6.59 -0.74 4.58
N ALA A 98 -5.45 -0.58 3.89
CA ALA A 98 -4.36 0.26 4.37
C ALA A 98 -4.80 1.72 4.55
N LYS A 99 -5.61 2.25 3.61
CA LYS A 99 -6.23 3.58 3.70
C LYS A 99 -7.14 3.71 4.92
N ALA A 100 -7.93 2.68 5.24
CA ALA A 100 -8.84 2.69 6.38
C ALA A 100 -8.13 2.76 7.74
N CYS A 101 -6.86 2.37 7.82
CA CYS A 101 -6.06 2.47 9.05
C CYS A 101 -5.54 3.90 9.29
N LEU A 102 -5.44 4.75 8.25
CA LEU A 102 -4.85 6.09 8.37
C LEU A 102 -5.53 7.02 9.38
N PRO A 103 -6.88 7.10 9.48
CA PRO A 103 -7.54 7.99 10.42
C PRO A 103 -7.26 7.66 11.90
N SER A 104 -6.85 6.42 12.20
CA SER A 104 -6.52 5.99 13.57
C SER A 104 -5.15 6.51 14.04
N LEU A 105 -4.32 7.01 13.13
CA LEU A 105 -2.97 7.49 13.43
C LEU A 105 -3.02 8.93 13.97
N SER A 106 -3.11 9.09 15.29
CA SER A 106 -3.05 10.40 15.95
C SER A 106 -1.63 10.71 16.44
N ARG A 107 -0.68 10.94 15.52
CA ARG A 107 0.71 11.32 15.88
C ARG A 107 1.07 12.68 15.33
N GLY A 108 1.92 13.41 16.06
CA GLY A 108 2.49 14.69 15.63
C GLY A 108 3.79 14.52 14.85
N GLY A 109 4.33 15.62 14.33
CA GLY A 109 5.66 15.63 13.69
C GLY A 109 5.67 15.05 12.27
N LEU A 110 6.76 14.36 11.91
CA LEU A 110 6.98 13.85 10.55
C LEU A 110 5.94 12.81 10.12
N VAL A 111 5.52 11.94 11.04
CA VAL A 111 4.46 10.95 10.79
C VAL A 111 3.15 11.62 10.38
N ALA A 112 2.77 12.70 11.08
CA ALA A 112 1.56 13.47 10.75
C ALA A 112 1.61 14.03 9.32
N LYS A 113 2.80 14.52 8.93
CA LYS A 113 3.03 15.05 7.58
C LYS A 113 2.90 13.94 6.53
N THR A 114 3.51 12.78 6.75
CA THR A 114 3.41 11.66 5.80
C THR A 114 1.98 11.14 5.68
N VAL A 115 1.23 11.05 6.79
CA VAL A 115 -0.21 10.68 6.77
C VAL A 115 -1.03 11.69 5.96
N LEU A 116 -0.75 12.99 6.11
CA LEU A 116 -1.41 14.03 5.31
C LEU A 116 -1.09 13.88 3.82
N GLU A 117 0.18 13.69 3.47
CA GLU A 117 0.60 13.44 2.08
C GLU A 117 -0.08 12.20 1.50
N LEU A 118 -0.22 11.14 2.30
CA LEU A 118 -0.93 9.91 1.93
C LEU A 118 -2.41 10.16 1.66
N ASN A 119 -3.10 10.90 2.53
CA ASN A 119 -4.51 11.24 2.34
C ASN A 119 -4.72 12.04 1.06
N LEU A 120 -3.84 13.01 0.78
CA LEU A 120 -3.88 13.78 -0.47
C LEU A 120 -3.62 12.88 -1.68
N ALA A 121 -2.60 12.02 -1.63
CA ALA A 121 -2.30 11.10 -2.72
C ALA A 121 -3.47 10.15 -3.01
N PHE A 122 -4.18 9.67 -1.97
CA PHE A 122 -5.39 8.88 -2.13
C PHE A 122 -6.56 9.66 -2.75
N GLN A 123 -6.69 10.95 -2.46
CA GLN A 123 -7.70 11.81 -3.07
C GLN A 123 -7.40 12.11 -4.54
N GLU A 124 -6.12 12.22 -4.92
CA GLU A 124 -5.71 12.49 -6.30
C GLU A 124 -5.95 11.31 -7.26
N VAL A 125 -5.89 10.07 -6.73
CA VAL A 125 -5.98 8.85 -7.54
C VAL A 125 -7.37 8.21 -7.55
N SER A 126 -8.25 8.57 -6.61
CA SER A 126 -9.61 8.04 -6.49
C SER A 126 -10.62 8.78 -7.36
#